data_AF-A0A6G7RQZ6-F1
#
_entry.id   AF-A0A6G7RQZ6-F1
#
_cell.length_a   1.000
_cell.length_b   1.000
_cell.length_c   1.000
_cell.angle_alpha   90.00
_cell.angle_beta   90.00
_cell.angle_gamma   90.00
#
_symmetry.space_group_name_H-M   'P 1'
#
loop_
_entity.id
_entity.type
_entity.pdbx_description
1 polymer ?
#
loop_
_entity_poly.entity_id
_entity_poly.type
_entity_poly.pdbx_seq_one_letter_code
_entity_poly.pdbx_strand_id
1 'polypeptide(L)' 'MKHLLIYNAIIWATVILLSAILFKDHENYNIFFIVIIGLSTVSNGFLSKFKKTQNTCIK' A
#
# COMPACT_ATOMS: atom_id res chain seq x y z
N MET A 1 -7.73 -5.09 15.21
CA MET A 1 -7.74 -4.47 13.86
C MET A 1 -6.58 -3.50 13.56
N LYS A 2 -5.88 -2.88 14.53
CA LYS A 2 -4.71 -2.00 14.22
C LYS A 2 -3.57 -2.78 13.53
N HIS A 3 -3.40 -4.04 13.93
CA HIS A 3 -2.42 -4.96 13.36
C HIS A 3 -2.63 -5.20 11.84
N LEU A 4 -3.86 -5.18 11.33
CA LEU A 4 -4.12 -5.40 9.89
C LEU A 4 -3.57 -4.27 9.01
N LEU A 5 -3.68 -3.01 9.45
CA LEU A 5 -3.07 -1.88 8.75
C LEU A 5 -1.54 -1.97 8.78
N ILE A 6 -0.98 -2.40 9.91
CA ILE A 6 0.47 -2.61 10.07
C ILE A 6 0.96 -3.74 9.17
N TYR A 7 0.28 -4.89 9.15
CA TYR A 7 0.61 -6.00 8.25
C TYR A 7 0.54 -5.58 6.78
N ASN A 8 -0.51 -4.84 6.38
CA ASN A 8 -0.63 -4.33 5.01
C ASN A 8 0.52 -3.37 4.65
N ALA A 9 0.90 -2.48 5.57
CA ALA A 9 2.03 -1.57 5.35
C ALA A 9 3.37 -2.31 5.24
N ILE A 10 3.60 -3.33 6.07
CA ILE A 10 4.82 -4.16 6.01
C ILE A 10 4.89 -4.94 4.70
N ILE A 11 3.77 -5.51 4.23
CA ILE A 11 3.71 -6.23 2.95
C ILE A 11 4.07 -5.27 1.80
N TRP A 12 3.47 -4.09 1.75
CA TRP A 12 3.79 -3.09 0.72
C TRP A 12 5.23 -2.58 0.81
N ALA A 13 5.77 -2.39 2.01
CA ALA A 13 7.17 -2.02 2.20
C ALA A 13 8.13 -3.08 1.62
N THR A 14 7.86 -4.36 1.87
CA THR A 14 8.64 -5.47 1.31
C THR A 14 8.52 -5.52 -0.22
N VAL A 15 7.31 -5.36 -0.77
CA VAL A 15 7.09 -5.33 -2.23
C VAL A 15 7.82 -4.16 -2.89
N ILE A 16 7.75 -2.96 -2.30
CA ILE A 16 8.48 -1.77 -2.80
C ILE A 16 9.98 -2.03 -2.78
N LEU A 17 10.51 -2.57 -1.68
CA LEU A 17 11.94 -2.83 -1.53
C LEU A 17 12.45 -3.90 -2.51
N LEU A 18 11.70 -4.99 -2.68
CA LEU A 18 12.01 -6.01 -3.70
C LEU A 18 11.93 -5.43 -5.11
N SER A 19 10.89 -4.64 -5.41
CA SER A 19 10.75 -4.02 -6.73
C SER A 19 11.91 -3.07 -7.03
N ALA A 20 12.38 -2.34 -6.01
CA ALA A 20 13.52 -1.43 -6.12
C ALA A 20 14.81 -2.17 -6.45
N ILE A 21 15.03 -3.33 -5.83
CA ILE A 21 16.24 -4.13 -6.09
C ILE A 21 16.15 -4.82 -7.45
N LEU A 22 14.99 -5.38 -7.80
CA LEU A 22 14.84 -6.23 -8.98
C LEU A 22 14.71 -5.45 -10.29
N PHE A 23 14.14 -4.23 -10.24
CA PHE A 23 13.84 -3.43 -11.43
C PHE A 23 14.65 -2.14 -11.53
N LYS A 24 15.64 -1.90 -10.65
CA LYS A 24 16.48 -0.68 -10.66
C LYS A 24 17.07 -0.34 -12.03
N ASP A 25 17.48 -1.36 -12.80
CA ASP A 25 18.19 -1.18 -14.07
C ASP A 25 17.25 -1.16 -15.30
N HIS A 26 15.92 -1.19 -15.09
CA HIS A 26 14.95 -1.05 -16.17
C HIS A 26 14.64 0.43 -16.47
N GLU A 27 14.60 0.81 -17.75
CA GLU A 27 14.29 2.15 -18.24
C GLU A 27 12.99 2.75 -17.63
N ASN A 28 12.01 1.90 -17.36
CA ASN A 28 10.69 2.32 -16.86
C ASN A 28 10.54 2.19 -15.33
N TYR A 29 11.63 1.96 -14.60
CA TYR A 29 11.60 1.78 -13.14
C TYR A 29 10.88 2.92 -12.41
N ASN A 30 11.11 4.17 -12.81
CA ASN A 30 10.44 5.33 -12.20
C ASN A 30 8.91 5.27 -12.33
N ILE A 31 8.40 4.88 -13.51
CA ILE A 31 6.95 4.77 -13.75
C ILE A 31 6.39 3.63 -12.90
N PHE A 32 7.07 2.48 -12.89
CA PHE A 32 6.67 1.33 -12.10
C PHE A 32 6.63 1.63 -10.60
N PHE A 33 7.63 2.35 -10.10
CA PHE A 33 7.74 2.78 -8.71
C PHE A 33 6.60 3.74 -8.31
N ILE A 34 6.28 4.71 -9.16
CA ILE A 34 5.16 5.64 -8.93
C ILE A 34 3.83 4.88 -8.90
N VAL A 35 3.62 3.93 -9.81
CA VAL A 35 2.41 3.09 -9.84
C VAL A 35 2.27 2.26 -8.56
N ILE A 36 3.35 1.62 -8.10
CA ILE A 36 3.37 0.83 -6.86
C ILE A 36 3.03 1.70 -5.64
N ILE A 37 3.63 2.89 -5.53
CA ILE A 37 3.33 3.82 -4.44
C ILE A 37 1.86 4.28 -4.50
N GLY A 38 1.35 4.59 -5.69
CA GLY A 38 -0.05 4.96 -5.89
C GLY A 38 -1.01 3.86 -5.45
N LEU A 39 -0.77 2.63 -5.87
CA LEU A 39 -1.57 1.46 -5.45
C LEU A 39 -1.51 1.25 -3.94
N SER A 40 -0.33 1.32 -3.32
CA SER A 40 -0.18 1.18 -1.88
C SER A 40 -0.97 2.24 -1.09
N THR A 41 -1.02 3.47 -1.62
CA THR A 41 -1.74 4.60 -1.01
C THR A 41 -3.24 4.42 -1.15
N VAL A 42 -3.72 4.02 -2.33
CA VAL A 42 -5.15 3.74 -2.57
C VAL A 42 -5.61 2.56 -1.72
N SER A 43 -4.86 1.47 -1.67
CA SER A 43 -5.20 0.29 -0.85
C SER A 43 -5.28 0.65 0.64
N ASN A 44 -4.29 1.39 1.18
CA ASN A 44 -4.32 1.82 2.57
C ASN A 44 -5.43 2.84 2.85
N GLY A 45 -5.68 3.79 1.95
CA GLY A 45 -6.74 4.77 2.06
C GLY A 45 -8.13 4.14 2.03
N PHE A 46 -8.34 3.15 1.15
CA PHE A 46 -9.57 2.38 1.06
C PHE A 46 -9.80 1.53 2.32
N LEU A 47 -8.77 0.84 2.81
CA LEU A 47 -8.84 0.07 4.06
C LEU A 47 -9.19 0.97 5.26
N SER A 48 -8.62 2.18 5.29
CA SER A 48 -8.89 3.20 6.31
C SER A 48 -10.32 3.72 6.24
N LYS A 49 -10.86 3.96 5.03
CA LYS A 49 -12.27 4.35 4.85
C LYS A 49 -13.25 3.24 5.21
N PHE A 50 -12.98 1.99 4.83
CA PHE A 50 -13.80 0.84 5.23
C PHE A 50 -13.86 0.68 6.75
N LYS A 51 -12.72 0.89 7.44
CA LYS A 51 -12.67 0.93 8.90
C LYS A 51 -13.49 2.08 9.48
N LYS A 52 -13.51 3.25 8.83
CA LYS A 52 -14.32 4.39 9.28
C LYS A 52 -15.82 4.09 9.18
N THR A 53 -16.26 3.47 8.08
CA THR A 53 -17.66 3.05 7.87
C THR A 53 -18.14 2.04 8.91
N GLN A 54 -17.31 1.07 9.31
CA GLN A 54 -17.68 0.09 10.34
C GLN A 54 -17.86 0.71 11.74
N ASN A 55 -17.21 1.85 12.05
CA ASN A 55 -17.39 2.52 13.34
C ASN A 55 -18.57 3.51 13.36
N THR A 56 -19.13 3.85 12.20
CA THR A 56 -20.27 4.77 12.09
C THR A 56 -21.62 4.07 11.88
N CYS A 57 -21.64 2.74 11.66
CA CYS A 57 -22.89 1.96 11.58
C CYS A 57 -23.37 1.44 12.96
N ILE A 58 -22.84 1.99 14.05
CA ILE A 58 -23.39 1.86 15.40
C ILE A 58 -23.43 3.28 15.99
N LYS A 59 -24.40 4.07 15.54
CA LYS A 59 -24.91 5.21 16.32
C LYS A 59 -26.37 5.44 15.99
#